data_AF-A0AAF0LNH0-F1
#
_entry.id   AF-A0AAF0LNH0-F1
#
_cell.length_a   1.000
_cell.length_b   1.000
_cell.length_c   1.000
_cell.angle_alpha   90.00
_cell.angle_beta   90.00
_cell.angle_gamma   90.00
#
_symmetry.space_group_name_H-M   'P 1'
#
loop_
_entity.id
_entity.type
_entity.pdbx_description
1 polymer ?
#
loop_
_entity_poly.entity_id
_entity_poly.type
_entity_poly.pdbx_seq_one_letter_code
_entity_poly.pdbx_strand_id
1 'polypeptide(L)'
;MSDVKQQPSHLRYVGGESGHRSFFGGTQSKSRIVGLTIFILGGMIGMLVGGGLWALGIALVGIGVVFIVTMRTHNGTIQERRRKRRRWAARQRLGTDVFVPYNVAGWDQVQAALTSTDKRERAAGERAARQMRVNPDGSDGMGWLQYGSNQPGIAWHAPIGEQPYLSVAFAVSGQLRGMGAAGAVGRGATAWGKFLAHRASADSLVRDVQTLTRMLPPDTAKHDIWYDSKRASLPVDASDAERELLQAQERSYAEVRARSSKDAMVQRHFVILSWPLTPAFTERAAKFAPGRDGWRALMAKQIDATMQGLRDAKMGSVSYLTARQTAALIMHQQNPSIPIDLRSARHINPLSVGIGSHDEYSAHVVDGGYDPTVLLDDDPIEAAPAVEWWHRTAAIHGEDLSAAARSPLWTLDLLIGRDLDFIRSISFHMHLVPAAQAKTQARQDVVRDAAAVLAQKEKGALISDESEGLLSAAQRRRQDLAAGSHHHGVSWVAYVTVTAPTRADLAQASRQLESVCDTGLGINRLDWQDSFQSAASGTTWPIGRGLRPDTSTAGARVMNLIAGRGDKEALS
;
A
#
# COMPACT_ATOMS: atom_id res chain seq x y z
N MET A 1 20.60 2.60 41.71
CA MET A 1 20.19 1.54 40.77
C MET A 1 18.75 1.85 40.40
N SER A 2 18.55 2.40 39.21
CA SER A 2 17.26 2.94 38.76
C SER A 2 16.25 1.82 38.55
N ASP A 3 15.06 1.99 39.11
CA ASP A 3 13.86 1.22 38.78
C ASP A 3 13.64 1.21 37.27
N VAL A 4 14.10 0.14 36.61
CA VAL A 4 13.63 -0.19 35.28
C VAL A 4 12.19 -0.62 35.47
N LYS A 5 11.27 0.35 35.43
CA LYS A 5 9.83 0.09 35.27
C LYS A 5 9.71 -0.94 34.16
N GLN A 6 9.36 -2.17 34.51
CA GLN A 6 9.07 -3.22 33.55
C GLN A 6 7.91 -2.70 32.69
N GLN A 7 8.24 -2.18 31.52
CA GLN A 7 7.24 -1.71 30.57
C GLN A 7 6.37 -2.90 30.16
N PRO A 8 5.06 -2.68 29.94
CA PRO A 8 4.19 -3.76 29.50
C PRO A 8 4.76 -4.37 28.22
N SER A 9 4.88 -5.70 28.21
CA SER A 9 5.54 -6.53 27.16
C SER A 9 4.95 -6.40 25.74
N HIS A 10 3.98 -5.51 25.54
CA HIS A 10 3.21 -5.32 24.33
C HIS A 10 3.51 -4.01 23.59
N LEU A 11 4.30 -3.10 24.18
CA LEU A 11 4.69 -1.86 23.50
C LEU A 11 5.94 -2.06 22.63
N ARG A 12 5.85 -1.65 21.37
CA ARG A 12 6.95 -1.70 20.39
C ARG A 12 7.22 -0.31 19.85
N TYR A 13 8.48 0.03 19.66
CA TYR A 13 8.86 1.33 19.12
C TYR A 13 8.85 1.25 17.60
N VAL A 14 8.10 2.17 16.99
CA VAL A 14 8.02 2.34 15.54
C VAL A 14 8.20 3.83 15.27
N GLY A 15 8.69 4.20 14.08
CA GLY A 15 8.86 5.60 13.68
C GLY A 15 10.27 6.14 13.91
N GLY A 16 10.62 7.19 13.15
CA GLY A 16 11.99 7.70 13.05
C GLY A 16 12.93 6.82 12.23
N GLU A 17 12.41 5.78 11.57
CA GLU A 17 13.19 4.81 10.81
C GLU A 17 13.46 5.31 9.39
N SER A 18 14.72 5.68 9.12
CA SER A 18 15.31 5.72 7.76
C SER A 18 14.67 6.61 6.68
N GLY A 19 14.19 7.80 7.03
CA GLY A 19 14.17 8.92 6.09
C GLY A 19 15.61 9.33 5.80
N HIS A 20 16.25 8.70 4.80
CA HIS A 20 17.62 8.90 4.32
C HIS A 20 18.47 9.81 5.21
N ARG A 21 18.88 9.28 6.38
CA ARG A 21 19.73 10.02 7.30
C ARG A 21 20.98 10.40 6.50
N SER A 22 21.34 11.68 6.48
CA SER A 22 22.48 12.20 5.73
C SER A 22 23.80 11.96 6.45
N PHE A 23 24.89 11.67 5.71
CA PHE A 23 26.25 11.52 6.27
C PHE A 23 26.65 12.72 7.16
N PHE A 24 26.08 13.91 6.91
CA PHE A 24 26.33 15.13 7.67
C PHE A 24 25.37 15.39 8.85
N GLY A 25 24.59 14.39 9.26
CA GLY A 25 23.65 14.50 10.38
C GLY A 25 22.28 15.06 9.97
N GLY A 26 21.23 14.59 10.65
CA GLY A 26 19.84 14.99 10.43
C GLY A 26 19.12 14.30 9.26
N THR A 27 17.79 14.48 9.23
CA THR A 27 16.86 14.10 8.15
C THR A 27 16.95 15.06 6.94
N GLN A 28 18.18 15.40 6.55
CA GLN A 28 18.48 16.37 5.52
C GLN A 28 18.30 15.73 4.13
N SER A 29 17.55 16.37 3.23
CA SER A 29 17.34 15.85 1.87
C SER A 29 18.67 15.77 1.10
N LYS A 30 18.89 14.71 0.32
CA LYS A 30 20.08 14.55 -0.55
C LYS A 30 20.31 15.77 -1.45
N SER A 31 19.24 16.39 -1.92
CA SER A 31 19.30 17.62 -2.73
C SER A 31 19.83 18.82 -1.95
N ARG A 32 19.53 18.93 -0.65
CA ARG A 32 20.07 19.98 0.20
C ARG A 32 21.57 19.82 0.41
N ILE A 33 22.06 18.61 0.68
CA ILE A 33 23.51 18.37 0.83
C ILE A 33 24.24 18.68 -0.46
N VAL A 34 23.78 18.11 -1.59
CA VAL A 34 24.41 18.37 -2.90
C VAL A 34 24.38 19.86 -3.23
N GLY A 35 23.26 20.55 -2.98
CA GLY A 35 23.14 21.99 -3.19
C GLY A 35 24.13 22.78 -2.32
N LEU A 36 24.21 22.49 -1.02
CA LEU A 36 25.17 23.12 -0.11
C LEU A 36 26.61 22.87 -0.55
N THR A 37 26.96 21.62 -0.88
CA THR A 37 28.30 21.26 -1.36
C THR A 37 28.66 22.00 -2.63
N ILE A 38 27.75 22.12 -3.60
CA ILE A 38 27.97 22.87 -4.85
C ILE A 38 28.23 24.35 -4.56
N PHE A 39 27.43 25.00 -3.71
CA PHE A 39 27.63 26.42 -3.42
C PHE A 39 28.87 26.69 -2.57
N ILE A 40 29.22 25.79 -1.65
CA ILE A 40 30.45 25.89 -0.86
C ILE A 40 31.69 25.70 -1.74
N LEU A 41 31.76 24.62 -2.51
CA LEU A 41 32.88 24.36 -3.44
C LEU A 41 32.96 25.44 -4.53
N GLY A 42 31.83 25.82 -5.10
CA GLY A 42 31.76 26.88 -6.11
C GLY A 42 32.20 28.23 -5.56
N GLY A 43 31.84 28.56 -4.31
CA GLY A 43 32.34 29.75 -3.62
C GLY A 43 33.84 29.71 -3.36
N MET A 44 34.38 28.57 -2.92
CA MET A 44 35.82 28.37 -2.71
C MET A 44 36.62 28.49 -4.01
N ILE A 45 36.17 27.83 -5.08
CA ILE A 45 36.79 27.91 -6.41
C ILE A 45 36.68 29.34 -6.95
N GLY A 46 35.51 29.97 -6.81
CA GLY A 46 35.28 31.35 -7.24
C GLY A 46 36.18 32.35 -6.52
N MET A 47 36.49 32.15 -5.23
CA MET A 47 37.51 32.93 -4.53
C MET A 47 38.91 32.73 -5.11
N LEU A 48 39.27 31.48 -5.41
CA LEU A 48 40.59 31.11 -5.93
C LEU A 48 40.86 31.66 -7.35
N VAL A 49 39.81 31.83 -8.16
CA VAL A 49 39.87 32.35 -9.54
C VAL A 49 39.69 33.88 -9.60
N GLY A 50 39.73 34.57 -8.46
CA GLY A 50 39.74 36.05 -8.40
C GLY A 50 38.36 36.71 -8.29
N GLY A 51 37.29 35.96 -8.03
CA GLY A 51 35.94 36.50 -7.82
C GLY A 51 35.74 37.26 -6.50
N GLY A 52 36.70 37.19 -5.57
CA GLY A 52 36.73 37.99 -4.34
C GLY A 52 35.44 37.91 -3.50
N LEU A 53 35.02 39.05 -2.94
CA LEU A 53 33.81 39.16 -2.10
C LEU A 53 32.51 38.83 -2.87
N TRP A 54 32.48 39.01 -4.19
CA TRP A 54 31.30 38.70 -5.01
C TRP A 54 31.05 37.19 -5.09
N ALA A 55 32.11 36.38 -5.19
CA ALA A 55 31.99 34.93 -5.15
C ALA A 55 31.44 34.43 -3.80
N LEU A 56 31.86 35.05 -2.69
CA LEU A 56 31.33 34.76 -1.35
C LEU A 56 29.84 35.15 -1.25
N GLY A 57 29.48 36.34 -1.73
CA GLY A 57 28.11 36.83 -1.73
C GLY A 57 27.16 35.92 -2.49
N ILE A 58 27.55 35.48 -3.70
CA ILE A 58 26.78 34.53 -4.51
C ILE A 58 26.65 33.17 -3.80
N ALA A 59 27.73 32.67 -3.19
CA ALA A 59 27.70 31.42 -2.43
C ALA A 59 26.76 31.49 -1.22
N LEU A 60 26.81 32.59 -0.45
CA LEU A 60 25.93 32.82 0.70
C LEU A 60 24.45 32.93 0.28
N VAL A 61 24.15 33.71 -0.76
CA VAL A 61 22.80 33.81 -1.32
C VAL A 61 22.33 32.44 -1.83
N GLY A 62 23.20 31.70 -2.53
CA GLY A 62 22.92 30.35 -3.00
C GLY A 62 22.60 29.38 -1.87
N ILE A 63 23.37 29.40 -0.79
CA ILE A 63 23.10 28.62 0.43
C ILE A 63 21.74 29.00 1.03
N GLY A 64 21.43 30.30 1.13
CA GLY A 64 20.13 30.79 1.63
C GLY A 64 18.96 30.33 0.77
N VAL A 65 19.10 30.40 -0.57
CA VAL A 65 18.10 29.91 -1.52
C VAL A 65 17.91 28.40 -1.40
N VAL A 66 18.99 27.62 -1.32
CA VAL A 66 18.90 26.17 -1.11
C VAL A 66 18.17 25.88 0.18
N PHE A 67 18.48 26.58 1.27
CA PHE A 67 17.81 26.41 2.55
C PHE A 67 16.29 26.66 2.43
N ILE A 68 15.87 27.78 1.86
CA ILE A 68 14.44 28.12 1.67
C ILE A 68 13.73 27.10 0.78
N VAL A 69 14.36 26.71 -0.34
CA VAL A 69 13.76 25.81 -1.34
C VAL A 69 13.61 24.38 -0.80
N THR A 70 14.48 23.98 0.12
CA THR A 70 14.52 22.64 0.73
C THR A 70 13.96 22.60 2.16
N MET A 71 13.52 23.73 2.71
CA MET A 71 12.87 23.77 4.01
C MET A 71 11.56 22.97 3.95
N ARG A 72 11.41 21.99 4.84
CA ARG A 72 10.20 21.18 4.93
C ARG A 72 9.09 22.04 5.56
N THR A 73 7.97 22.16 4.86
CA THR A 73 6.71 22.71 5.40
C THR A 73 5.67 21.59 5.54
N HIS A 74 4.51 21.88 6.12
CA HIS A 74 3.37 20.94 6.18
C HIS A 74 2.99 20.40 4.78
N ASN A 75 3.20 21.19 3.72
CA ASN A 75 2.93 20.83 2.32
C ASN A 75 4.17 20.31 1.56
N GLY A 76 5.20 19.86 2.27
CA GLY A 76 6.49 19.47 1.70
C GLY A 76 7.37 20.65 1.30
N THR A 77 8.40 20.40 0.49
CA THR A 77 9.34 21.44 0.06
C THR A 77 8.86 22.15 -1.23
N ILE A 78 9.31 23.39 -1.47
CA ILE A 78 9.01 24.09 -2.73
C ILE A 78 9.54 23.29 -3.94
N GLN A 79 10.71 22.67 -3.78
CA GLN A 79 11.30 21.81 -4.80
C GLN A 79 10.42 20.60 -5.12
N GLU A 80 9.89 19.92 -4.10
CA GLU A 80 8.97 18.78 -4.26
C GLU A 80 7.70 19.21 -5.00
N ARG A 81 7.09 20.33 -4.62
CA ARG A 81 5.89 20.85 -5.29
C ARG A 81 6.15 21.16 -6.76
N ARG A 82 7.26 21.82 -7.09
CA ARG A 82 7.66 22.07 -8.48
C ARG A 82 7.92 20.78 -9.24
N ARG A 83 8.56 19.78 -8.62
CA ARG A 83 8.79 18.46 -9.23
C ARG A 83 7.48 17.71 -9.48
N LYS A 84 6.54 17.70 -8.52
CA LYS A 84 5.19 17.11 -8.69
C LYS A 84 4.47 17.78 -9.86
N ARG A 85 4.45 19.12 -9.95
CA ARG A 85 3.84 19.87 -11.06
C ARG A 85 4.50 19.61 -12.42
N ARG A 86 5.84 19.58 -12.50
CA ARG A 86 6.55 19.26 -13.75
C ARG A 86 6.25 17.84 -14.23
N ARG A 87 6.21 16.87 -13.31
CA ARG A 87 5.82 15.49 -13.65
C ARG A 87 4.38 15.42 -14.14
N TRP A 88 3.46 16.13 -13.48
CA TRP A 88 2.07 16.23 -13.91
C TRP A 88 1.93 16.81 -15.33
N ALA A 89 2.59 17.94 -15.60
CA ALA A 89 2.60 18.53 -16.94
C ALA A 89 3.19 17.59 -18.01
N ALA A 90 4.21 16.80 -17.66
CA ALA A 90 4.77 15.79 -18.55
C ALA A 90 3.76 14.65 -18.84
N ARG A 91 3.02 14.16 -17.83
CA ARG A 91 1.97 13.15 -18.02
C ARG A 91 0.86 13.63 -18.96
N GLN A 92 0.35 14.84 -18.73
CA GLN A 92 -0.66 15.45 -19.59
C GLN A 92 -0.16 15.59 -21.05
N ARG A 93 1.12 15.95 -21.22
CA ARG A 93 1.74 16.03 -22.56
C ARG A 93 1.86 14.67 -23.24
N LEU A 94 2.17 13.63 -22.47
CA LEU A 94 2.34 12.27 -22.99
C LEU A 94 1.00 11.57 -23.22
N GLY A 95 -0.08 12.04 -22.58
CA GLY A 95 -1.40 11.41 -22.60
C GLY A 95 -1.54 10.22 -21.65
N THR A 96 -0.59 10.03 -20.73
CA THR A 96 -0.59 8.92 -19.77
C THR A 96 -1.42 9.25 -18.52
N ASP A 97 -2.18 10.34 -18.55
CA ASP A 97 -3.14 10.77 -17.54
C ASP A 97 -4.50 10.06 -17.68
N VAL A 98 -4.79 9.47 -18.84
CA VAL A 98 -6.04 8.74 -19.09
C VAL A 98 -5.75 7.25 -19.29
N PHE A 99 -6.61 6.41 -18.73
CA PHE A 99 -6.61 4.97 -18.93
C PHE A 99 -7.90 4.56 -19.64
N VAL A 100 -7.74 4.00 -20.84
CA VAL A 100 -8.83 3.38 -21.59
C VAL A 100 -8.54 1.87 -21.62
N PRO A 101 -9.43 1.01 -21.09
CA PRO A 101 -9.27 -0.43 -21.18
C PRO A 101 -9.14 -0.88 -22.63
N TYR A 102 -8.23 -1.83 -22.89
CA TYR A 102 -8.04 -2.36 -24.22
C TYR A 102 -9.33 -2.99 -24.77
N ASN A 103 -9.71 -2.57 -25.98
CA ASN A 103 -10.81 -3.12 -26.76
C ASN A 103 -10.34 -3.28 -28.21
N VAL A 104 -10.58 -4.44 -28.82
CA VAL A 104 -10.20 -4.76 -30.20
C VAL A 104 -10.75 -3.74 -31.19
N ALA A 105 -12.04 -3.40 -31.11
CA ALA A 105 -12.66 -2.45 -32.02
C ALA A 105 -12.09 -1.03 -31.88
N GLY A 106 -11.76 -0.63 -30.65
CA GLY A 106 -11.08 0.64 -30.40
C GLY A 106 -9.64 0.65 -30.91
N TRP A 107 -8.94 -0.49 -30.79
CA TRP A 107 -7.56 -0.63 -31.27
C TRP A 107 -7.47 -0.48 -32.80
N ASP A 108 -8.41 -1.05 -33.54
CA ASP A 108 -8.45 -0.93 -35.00
C ASP A 108 -8.60 0.54 -35.44
N GLN A 109 -9.42 1.32 -34.72
CA GLN A 109 -9.57 2.77 -34.97
C GLN A 109 -8.27 3.53 -34.67
N VAL A 110 -7.59 3.19 -33.57
CA VAL A 110 -6.28 3.77 -33.22
C VAL A 110 -5.24 3.45 -34.29
N GLN A 111 -5.22 2.21 -34.78
CA GLN A 111 -4.29 1.77 -35.82
C GLN A 111 -4.56 2.50 -37.15
N ALA A 112 -5.82 2.68 -37.55
CA ALA A 112 -6.19 3.47 -38.71
C ALA A 112 -5.68 4.93 -38.59
N ALA A 113 -5.88 5.56 -37.43
CA ALA A 113 -5.41 6.92 -37.17
C ALA A 113 -3.86 7.04 -37.22
N LEU A 114 -3.13 6.04 -36.72
CA LEU A 114 -1.66 6.00 -36.78
C LEU A 114 -1.11 5.91 -38.22
N THR A 115 -1.87 5.25 -39.10
CA THR A 115 -1.55 5.12 -40.52
C THR A 115 -2.04 6.27 -41.39
N SER A 116 -2.83 7.21 -40.83
CA SER A 116 -3.30 8.38 -41.56
C SER A 116 -2.17 9.25 -42.07
N THR A 117 -2.37 9.85 -43.24
CA THR A 117 -1.47 10.86 -43.81
C THR A 117 -1.59 12.21 -43.13
N ASP A 118 -2.69 12.48 -42.40
CA ASP A 118 -2.83 13.71 -41.63
C ASP A 118 -2.00 13.65 -40.34
N LYS A 119 -1.14 14.67 -40.15
CA LYS A 119 -0.31 14.80 -38.95
C LYS A 119 -1.14 14.94 -37.68
N ARG A 120 -2.31 15.58 -37.75
CA ARG A 120 -3.18 15.77 -36.57
C ARG A 120 -3.83 14.46 -36.14
N GLU A 121 -4.38 13.71 -37.09
CA GLU A 121 -4.94 12.39 -36.83
C GLU A 121 -3.88 11.42 -36.33
N ARG A 122 -2.68 11.42 -36.91
CA ARG A 122 -1.57 10.60 -36.42
C ARG A 122 -1.19 10.97 -34.98
N ALA A 123 -1.08 12.25 -34.65
CA ALA A 123 -0.78 12.68 -33.27
C ALA A 123 -1.88 12.31 -32.27
N ALA A 124 -3.14 12.38 -32.68
CA ALA A 124 -4.28 11.91 -31.88
C ALA A 124 -4.24 10.39 -31.70
N GLY A 125 -3.95 9.63 -32.77
CA GLY A 125 -3.74 8.19 -32.73
C GLY A 125 -2.58 7.78 -31.80
N GLU A 126 -1.45 8.50 -31.83
CA GLU A 126 -0.34 8.28 -30.91
C GLU A 126 -0.74 8.49 -29.44
N ARG A 127 -1.57 9.50 -29.16
CA ARG A 127 -2.07 9.76 -27.81
C ARG A 127 -3.05 8.67 -27.39
N ALA A 128 -4.01 8.30 -28.25
CA ALA A 128 -4.98 7.26 -27.97
C ALA A 128 -4.32 5.88 -27.77
N ALA A 129 -3.26 5.56 -28.52
CA ALA A 129 -2.47 4.35 -28.36
C ALA A 129 -1.77 4.26 -26.99
N ARG A 130 -1.37 5.41 -26.40
CA ARG A 130 -0.78 5.45 -25.05
C ARG A 130 -1.83 5.36 -23.94
N GLN A 131 -3.03 5.85 -24.21
CA GLN A 131 -4.16 5.80 -23.28
C GLN A 131 -4.76 4.39 -23.20
N MET A 132 -4.86 3.71 -24.35
CA MET A 132 -5.40 2.37 -24.47
C MET A 132 -4.42 1.32 -23.96
N ARG A 133 -4.75 0.69 -22.84
CA ARG A 133 -3.86 -0.23 -22.13
C ARG A 133 -4.64 -1.44 -21.61
N VAL A 134 -3.97 -2.59 -21.53
CA VAL A 134 -4.57 -3.82 -21.00
C VAL A 134 -4.80 -3.71 -19.49
N ASN A 135 -3.81 -3.18 -18.78
CA ASN A 135 -3.88 -2.98 -17.34
C ASN A 135 -3.80 -1.48 -17.00
N PRO A 136 -4.49 -1.05 -15.93
CA PRO A 136 -4.34 0.29 -15.39
C PRO A 136 -2.94 0.50 -14.79
N ASP A 137 -2.55 1.77 -14.60
CA ASP A 137 -1.20 2.17 -14.13
C ASP A 137 -0.73 1.42 -12.86
N GLY A 138 -1.66 1.14 -11.95
CA GLY A 138 -1.40 0.43 -10.69
C GLY A 138 -0.96 -1.03 -10.86
N SER A 139 -1.43 -1.71 -11.90
CA SER A 139 -1.21 -3.15 -12.18
C SER A 139 -0.50 -3.38 -13.52
N ASP A 140 0.33 -2.44 -13.93
CA ASP A 140 1.14 -2.58 -15.14
C ASP A 140 1.96 -3.89 -15.14
N GLY A 141 1.95 -4.58 -16.28
CA GLY A 141 2.60 -5.89 -16.44
C GLY A 141 1.95 -7.05 -15.65
N MET A 142 0.76 -6.88 -15.08
CA MET A 142 0.02 -7.96 -14.40
C MET A 142 -0.64 -8.93 -15.40
N GLY A 143 -0.57 -10.22 -15.09
CA GLY A 143 -1.31 -11.29 -15.74
C GLY A 143 -1.53 -12.44 -14.76
N TRP A 144 -1.88 -13.63 -15.28
CA TRP A 144 -2.16 -14.81 -14.46
C TRP A 144 -1.30 -16.00 -14.85
N LEU A 145 -0.58 -16.57 -13.88
CA LEU A 145 0.03 -17.90 -14.03
C LEU A 145 -1.04 -19.01 -13.89
N GLN A 146 -2.07 -18.75 -13.07
CA GLN A 146 -3.19 -19.65 -12.80
C GLN A 146 -4.46 -18.85 -12.54
N TYR A 147 -5.50 -19.13 -13.33
CA TYR A 147 -6.81 -18.46 -13.24
C TYR A 147 -8.02 -19.41 -13.29
N GLY A 148 -7.77 -20.72 -13.10
CA GLY A 148 -8.81 -21.74 -13.11
C GLY A 148 -9.86 -21.55 -12.00
N SER A 149 -11.09 -22.01 -12.25
CA SER A 149 -12.16 -22.01 -11.24
C SER A 149 -11.79 -22.89 -10.05
N ASN A 150 -12.15 -22.46 -8.83
CA ASN A 150 -11.86 -23.15 -7.56
C ASN A 150 -10.38 -23.44 -7.31
N GLN A 151 -9.49 -22.68 -7.96
CA GLN A 151 -8.05 -22.75 -7.76
C GLN A 151 -7.53 -21.39 -7.29
N PRO A 152 -6.41 -21.35 -6.54
CA PRO A 152 -5.82 -20.09 -6.15
C PRO A 152 -5.44 -19.25 -7.39
N GLY A 153 -5.82 -17.98 -7.37
CA GLY A 153 -5.39 -17.02 -8.37
C GLY A 153 -3.91 -16.69 -8.14
N ILE A 154 -3.05 -17.17 -9.03
CA ILE A 154 -1.62 -16.81 -8.98
C ILE A 154 -1.39 -15.70 -10.00
N ALA A 155 -1.32 -14.47 -9.52
CA ALA A 155 -1.02 -13.31 -10.35
C ALA A 155 0.48 -13.30 -10.66
N TRP A 156 0.82 -12.99 -11.90
CA TRP A 156 2.19 -12.79 -12.36
C TRP A 156 2.37 -11.33 -12.72
N HIS A 157 3.35 -10.68 -12.11
CA HIS A 157 3.72 -9.30 -12.36
C HIS A 157 5.08 -9.23 -13.04
N ALA A 158 5.14 -8.56 -14.18
CA ALA A 158 6.36 -8.20 -14.87
C ALA A 158 6.42 -6.69 -15.20
N PRO A 159 6.34 -5.79 -14.19
CA PRO A 159 6.42 -4.36 -14.41
C PRO A 159 7.77 -3.93 -14.97
N ILE A 160 7.75 -2.91 -15.84
CA ILE A 160 8.96 -2.40 -16.49
C ILE A 160 9.91 -1.80 -15.45
N GLY A 161 11.16 -2.28 -15.41
CA GLY A 161 12.22 -1.75 -14.54
C GLY A 161 12.20 -2.27 -13.10
N GLU A 162 11.31 -3.21 -12.79
CA GLU A 162 11.19 -3.88 -11.48
C GLU A 162 11.47 -5.39 -11.62
N GLN A 163 11.77 -6.06 -10.51
CA GLN A 163 11.96 -7.51 -10.52
C GLN A 163 10.59 -8.19 -10.69
N PRO A 164 10.42 -9.14 -11.64
CA PRO A 164 9.15 -9.83 -11.81
C PRO A 164 8.87 -10.75 -10.61
N TYR A 165 7.60 -10.86 -10.24
CA TYR A 165 7.18 -11.60 -9.06
C TYR A 165 5.81 -12.24 -9.24
N LEU A 166 5.51 -13.23 -8.41
CA LEU A 166 4.17 -13.83 -8.29
C LEU A 166 3.50 -13.31 -7.03
N SER A 167 2.19 -13.07 -7.06
CA SER A 167 1.44 -12.72 -5.85
C SER A 167 0.18 -13.58 -5.69
N VAL A 168 -0.18 -13.86 -4.44
CA VAL A 168 -1.40 -14.59 -4.09
C VAL A 168 -2.08 -13.85 -2.94
N ALA A 169 -3.38 -13.60 -3.10
CA ALA A 169 -4.20 -12.93 -2.10
C ALA A 169 -5.01 -13.93 -1.28
N PHE A 170 -5.10 -13.69 0.03
CA PHE A 170 -5.84 -14.49 0.99
C PHE A 170 -6.86 -13.59 1.68
N ALA A 171 -8.12 -14.00 1.69
CA ALA A 171 -9.14 -13.41 2.57
C ALA A 171 -8.95 -13.97 3.98
N VAL A 172 -8.94 -13.06 4.95
CA VAL A 172 -8.79 -13.39 6.37
C VAL A 172 -9.86 -12.68 7.18
N SER A 173 -10.26 -13.25 8.31
CA SER A 173 -11.20 -12.55 9.19
C SER A 173 -10.55 -11.62 10.21
N GLY A 174 -9.22 -11.61 10.30
CA GLY A 174 -8.48 -10.88 11.32
C GLY A 174 -8.33 -11.68 12.63
N GLN A 175 -7.51 -11.14 13.53
CA GLN A 175 -7.12 -11.80 14.79
C GLN A 175 -8.12 -11.59 15.93
N LEU A 176 -8.89 -10.51 15.88
CA LEU A 176 -9.84 -10.15 16.92
C LEU A 176 -11.24 -10.17 16.33
N ARG A 177 -12.15 -10.87 17.01
CA ARG A 177 -13.59 -10.82 16.76
C ARG A 177 -14.27 -10.44 18.07
N GLY A 178 -14.89 -9.26 18.12
CA GLY A 178 -15.56 -8.74 19.31
C GLY A 178 -14.61 -8.33 20.44
N MET A 179 -15.14 -8.24 21.66
CA MET A 179 -14.39 -7.85 22.85
C MET A 179 -13.44 -8.98 23.28
N GLY A 180 -12.16 -8.86 22.93
CA GLY A 180 -11.12 -9.77 23.36
C GLY A 180 -10.38 -9.27 24.61
N ALA A 181 -9.97 -10.18 25.50
CA ALA A 181 -9.07 -9.83 26.60
C ALA A 181 -7.71 -9.31 26.07
N ALA A 182 -7.08 -8.36 26.76
CA ALA A 182 -5.81 -7.76 26.34
C ALA A 182 -4.70 -8.79 26.05
N GLY A 183 -4.65 -9.89 26.81
CA GLY A 183 -3.70 -10.98 26.56
C GLY A 183 -3.91 -11.72 25.24
N ALA A 184 -5.13 -11.75 24.70
CA ALA A 184 -5.41 -12.33 23.39
C ALA A 184 -4.80 -11.48 22.26
N VAL A 185 -4.88 -10.15 22.39
CA VAL A 185 -4.25 -9.19 21.45
C VAL A 185 -2.74 -9.40 21.40
N GLY A 186 -2.08 -9.48 22.57
CA GLY A 186 -0.64 -9.69 22.66
C GLY A 186 -0.18 -11.04 22.06
N ARG A 187 -0.95 -12.12 22.29
CA ARG A 187 -0.67 -13.44 21.69
C ARG A 187 -0.84 -13.43 20.17
N GLY A 188 -1.91 -12.80 19.66
CA GLY A 188 -2.13 -12.63 18.23
C GLY A 188 -0.98 -11.88 17.56
N ALA A 189 -0.60 -10.73 18.11
CA ALA A 189 0.52 -9.93 17.60
C ALA A 189 1.84 -10.72 17.61
N THR A 190 2.10 -11.50 18.67
CA THR A 190 3.29 -12.36 18.75
C THR A 190 3.26 -13.47 17.69
N ALA A 191 2.09 -14.10 17.47
CA ALA A 191 1.93 -15.15 16.47
C ALA A 191 2.11 -14.61 15.04
N TRP A 192 1.61 -13.40 14.76
CA TRP A 192 1.86 -12.69 13.51
C TRP A 192 3.34 -12.37 13.31
N GLY A 193 4.01 -11.84 14.34
CA GLY A 193 5.45 -11.58 14.31
C GLY A 193 6.28 -12.85 14.03
N LYS A 194 5.89 -13.99 14.63
CA LYS A 194 6.50 -15.29 14.33
C LYS A 194 6.26 -15.69 12.88
N PHE A 195 5.04 -15.55 12.36
CA PHE A 195 4.76 -15.85 10.94
C PHE A 195 5.67 -15.04 10.01
N LEU A 196 5.77 -13.72 10.22
CA LEU A 196 6.67 -12.86 9.43
C LEU A 196 8.13 -13.28 9.56
N ALA A 197 8.61 -13.59 10.78
CA ALA A 197 9.98 -14.03 11.01
C ALA A 197 10.34 -15.32 10.24
N HIS A 198 9.46 -16.31 10.21
CA HIS A 198 9.69 -17.54 9.43
C HIS A 198 9.79 -17.25 7.93
N ARG A 199 9.00 -16.29 7.43
CA ARG A 199 9.04 -15.85 6.02
C ARG A 199 10.20 -14.93 5.69
N ALA A 200 10.81 -14.30 6.70
CA ALA A 200 11.99 -13.47 6.57
C ALA A 200 13.32 -14.26 6.60
N SER A 201 13.25 -15.60 6.72
CA SER A 201 14.44 -16.46 6.65
C SER A 201 15.12 -16.35 5.27
N ALA A 202 16.43 -16.64 5.21
CA ALA A 202 17.17 -16.61 3.95
C ALA A 202 16.61 -17.62 2.94
N ASP A 203 16.21 -18.80 3.43
CA ASP A 203 15.68 -19.93 2.65
C ASP A 203 14.22 -19.72 2.17
N SER A 204 13.52 -18.73 2.72
CA SER A 204 12.16 -18.40 2.31
C SER A 204 12.15 -17.73 0.94
N LEU A 205 11.22 -18.16 0.09
CA LEU A 205 10.98 -17.56 -1.22
C LEU A 205 10.09 -16.32 -1.14
N VAL A 206 9.36 -16.13 -0.05
CA VAL A 206 8.52 -14.94 0.19
C VAL A 206 9.42 -13.77 0.56
N ARG A 207 9.20 -12.60 -0.04
CA ARG A 207 9.92 -11.37 0.34
C ARG A 207 9.02 -10.25 0.81
N ASP A 208 7.85 -10.10 0.22
CA ASP A 208 6.94 -9.04 0.60
C ASP A 208 5.62 -9.60 1.10
N VAL A 209 5.10 -8.96 2.15
CA VAL A 209 3.78 -9.24 2.71
C VAL A 209 3.01 -7.93 2.74
N GLN A 210 1.88 -7.90 2.05
CA GLN A 210 0.95 -6.78 2.08
C GLN A 210 -0.25 -7.17 2.95
N THR A 211 -0.55 -6.38 3.97
CA THR A 211 -1.84 -6.45 4.66
C THR A 211 -2.74 -5.35 4.13
N LEU A 212 -3.93 -5.72 3.69
CA LEU A 212 -4.91 -4.83 3.10
C LEU A 212 -6.19 -4.90 3.91
N THR A 213 -6.66 -3.77 4.41
CA THR A 213 -7.97 -3.66 5.05
C THR A 213 -8.80 -2.62 4.31
N ARG A 214 -9.97 -3.03 3.85
CA ARG A 214 -10.94 -2.15 3.22
C ARG A 214 -12.09 -1.90 4.18
N MET A 215 -12.39 -0.63 4.39
CA MET A 215 -13.47 -0.13 5.22
C MET A 215 -14.61 0.32 4.30
N LEU A 216 -15.79 -0.24 4.52
CA LEU A 216 -16.98 0.01 3.71
C LEU A 216 -18.18 0.32 4.59
N PRO A 217 -19.15 1.11 4.13
CA PRO A 217 -20.47 1.11 4.71
C PRO A 217 -21.03 -0.33 4.76
N PRO A 218 -21.83 -0.68 5.77
CA PRO A 218 -22.43 -1.99 5.86
C PRO A 218 -23.34 -2.25 4.67
N ASP A 219 -23.11 -3.39 4.03
CA ASP A 219 -23.95 -3.89 2.94
C ASP A 219 -25.22 -4.53 3.53
N THR A 220 -26.38 -3.93 3.26
CA THR A 220 -27.68 -4.45 3.67
C THR A 220 -28.25 -5.47 2.69
N ALA A 221 -27.66 -5.67 1.50
CA ALA A 221 -28.28 -6.43 0.42
C ALA A 221 -28.67 -7.86 0.82
N LYS A 222 -27.88 -8.54 1.66
CA LYS A 222 -28.24 -9.87 2.19
C LYS A 222 -29.43 -9.84 3.14
N HIS A 223 -29.56 -8.79 3.95
CA HIS A 223 -30.73 -8.59 4.79
C HIS A 223 -31.95 -8.24 3.96
N ASP A 224 -31.76 -7.49 2.87
CA ASP A 224 -32.82 -7.12 1.94
C ASP A 224 -33.36 -8.35 1.21
N ILE A 225 -32.47 -9.22 0.68
CA ILE A 225 -32.86 -10.51 0.07
C ILE A 225 -33.58 -11.41 1.09
N TRP A 226 -33.06 -11.52 2.32
CA TRP A 226 -33.71 -12.31 3.37
C TRP A 226 -35.10 -11.75 3.68
N TYR A 227 -35.20 -10.44 3.84
CA TYR A 227 -36.47 -9.74 4.09
C TYR A 227 -37.47 -9.98 2.97
N ASP A 228 -37.06 -9.82 1.71
CA ASP A 228 -37.91 -10.06 0.55
C ASP A 228 -38.36 -11.52 0.47
N SER A 229 -37.48 -12.47 0.80
CA SER A 229 -37.85 -13.89 0.86
C SER A 229 -38.91 -14.17 1.94
N LYS A 230 -38.84 -13.45 3.06
CA LYS A 230 -39.84 -13.55 4.14
C LYS A 230 -41.15 -12.86 3.75
N ARG A 231 -41.08 -11.70 3.11
CA ARG A 231 -42.24 -10.98 2.60
C ARG A 231 -43.00 -11.81 1.56
N ALA A 232 -42.29 -12.45 0.64
CA ALA A 232 -42.88 -13.33 -0.38
C ALA A 232 -43.54 -14.59 0.21
N SER A 233 -43.17 -14.99 1.43
CA SER A 233 -43.74 -16.16 2.13
C SER A 233 -44.99 -15.84 2.97
N LEU A 234 -45.47 -14.59 2.95
CA LEU A 234 -46.63 -14.17 3.73
C LEU A 234 -47.96 -14.62 3.08
N PRO A 235 -48.99 -14.96 3.87
CA PRO A 235 -50.31 -15.33 3.35
C PRO A 235 -50.96 -14.16 2.58
N VAL A 236 -51.47 -14.44 1.37
CA VAL A 236 -52.14 -13.45 0.50
C VAL A 236 -53.52 -13.02 1.08
N ASP A 237 -54.12 -13.89 1.90
CA ASP A 237 -55.46 -13.73 2.48
C ASP A 237 -55.46 -13.07 3.88
N ALA A 238 -54.48 -12.21 4.16
CA ALA A 238 -54.39 -11.49 5.44
C ALA A 238 -55.54 -10.48 5.61
N SER A 239 -56.15 -10.45 6.79
CA SER A 239 -57.13 -9.45 7.21
C SER A 239 -56.53 -8.04 7.26
N ASP A 240 -57.37 -6.99 7.23
CA ASP A 240 -56.89 -5.60 7.24
C ASP A 240 -56.08 -5.26 8.50
N ALA A 241 -56.43 -5.82 9.66
CA ALA A 241 -55.68 -5.65 10.91
C ALA A 241 -54.29 -6.31 10.85
N GLU A 242 -54.19 -7.48 10.21
CA GLU A 242 -52.91 -8.17 10.00
C GLU A 242 -52.02 -7.42 9.01
N ARG A 243 -52.61 -6.82 7.96
CA ARG A 243 -51.88 -5.97 7.00
C ARG A 243 -51.30 -4.72 7.67
N GLU A 244 -52.05 -4.08 8.55
CA GLU A 244 -51.57 -2.91 9.31
C GLU A 244 -50.41 -3.28 10.25
N LEU A 245 -50.54 -4.39 10.97
CA LEU A 245 -49.47 -4.91 11.83
C LEU A 245 -48.22 -5.26 11.02
N LEU A 246 -48.40 -5.87 9.85
CA LEU A 246 -47.30 -6.21 8.96
C LEU A 246 -46.56 -4.95 8.50
N GLN A 247 -47.28 -3.94 8.00
CA GLN A 247 -46.69 -2.66 7.59
C GLN A 247 -45.94 -1.97 8.74
N ALA A 248 -46.47 -2.06 9.97
CA ALA A 248 -45.76 -1.54 11.14
C ALA A 248 -44.44 -2.28 11.41
N GLN A 249 -44.42 -3.61 11.25
CA GLN A 249 -43.19 -4.41 11.35
C GLN A 249 -42.20 -4.09 10.23
N GLU A 250 -42.67 -3.92 8.99
CA GLU A 250 -41.84 -3.53 7.84
C GLU A 250 -41.14 -2.19 8.09
N ARG A 251 -41.89 -1.19 8.57
CA ARG A 251 -41.36 0.13 8.92
C ARG A 251 -40.36 0.05 10.07
N SER A 252 -40.69 -0.69 11.12
CA SER A 252 -39.80 -0.88 12.28
C SER A 252 -38.48 -1.55 11.87
N TYR A 253 -38.54 -2.58 11.03
CA TYR A 253 -37.34 -3.27 10.53
C TYR A 253 -36.52 -2.39 9.58
N ALA A 254 -37.17 -1.62 8.70
CA ALA A 254 -36.51 -0.62 7.87
C ALA A 254 -35.78 0.44 8.71
N GLU A 255 -36.40 0.91 9.80
CA GLU A 255 -35.79 1.85 10.73
C GLU A 255 -34.58 1.24 11.45
N VAL A 256 -34.68 -0.02 11.92
CA VAL A 256 -33.54 -0.72 12.54
C VAL A 256 -32.38 -0.86 11.55
N ARG A 257 -32.66 -1.24 10.30
CA ARG A 257 -31.65 -1.31 9.23
C ARG A 257 -30.96 0.04 9.06
N ALA A 258 -31.74 1.11 8.85
CA ALA A 258 -31.21 2.46 8.65
C ALA A 258 -30.38 2.96 9.84
N ARG A 259 -30.82 2.69 11.08
CA ARG A 259 -30.08 3.06 12.30
C ARG A 259 -28.82 2.21 12.48
N SER A 260 -28.87 0.93 12.12
CA SER A 260 -27.71 0.03 12.23
C SER A 260 -26.64 0.29 11.17
N SER A 261 -27.05 0.84 10.01
CA SER A 261 -26.13 1.17 8.92
C SER A 261 -25.51 2.55 9.07
N LYS A 262 -26.22 3.49 9.70
CA LYS A 262 -25.77 4.86 9.89
C LYS A 262 -24.46 4.90 10.69
N ASP A 263 -23.46 5.57 10.11
CA ASP A 263 -22.12 5.78 10.67
C ASP A 263 -21.33 4.49 11.00
N ALA A 264 -21.85 3.32 10.61
CA ALA A 264 -21.18 2.04 10.80
C ALA A 264 -20.25 1.77 9.62
N MET A 265 -19.09 1.18 9.90
CA MET A 265 -18.14 0.76 8.87
C MET A 265 -17.72 -0.69 9.10
N VAL A 266 -17.86 -1.52 8.07
CA VAL A 266 -17.46 -2.92 8.04
C VAL A 266 -16.05 -3.05 7.50
N GLN A 267 -15.28 -3.94 8.13
CA GLN A 267 -13.89 -4.20 7.77
C GLN A 267 -13.78 -5.49 6.96
N ARG A 268 -13.04 -5.44 5.86
CA ARG A 268 -12.66 -6.62 5.05
C ARG A 268 -11.14 -6.70 5.02
N HIS A 269 -10.59 -7.81 5.50
CA HIS A 269 -9.15 -8.00 5.63
C HIS A 269 -8.61 -9.00 4.61
N PHE A 270 -7.47 -8.65 4.02
CA PHE A 270 -6.75 -9.46 3.07
C PHE A 270 -5.27 -9.46 3.42
N VAL A 271 -4.61 -10.59 3.17
CA VAL A 271 -3.16 -10.73 3.25
C VAL A 271 -2.67 -11.18 1.89
N ILE A 272 -1.71 -10.48 1.33
CA ILE A 272 -1.12 -10.77 0.03
C ILE A 272 0.36 -11.05 0.24
N LEU A 273 0.85 -12.13 -0.35
CA LEU A 273 2.26 -12.48 -0.31
C LEU A 273 2.84 -12.36 -1.72
N SER A 274 4.09 -11.90 -1.79
CA SER A 274 4.84 -11.78 -3.05
C SER A 274 6.09 -12.67 -3.04
N TRP A 275 6.25 -13.41 -4.13
CA TRP A 275 7.37 -14.29 -4.41
C TRP A 275 8.15 -13.75 -5.60
N PRO A 276 9.30 -13.07 -5.39
CA PRO A 276 10.12 -12.61 -6.49
C PRO A 276 10.69 -13.79 -7.28
N LEU A 277 10.66 -13.68 -8.61
CA LEU A 277 11.22 -14.66 -9.53
C LEU A 277 12.75 -14.52 -9.57
N THR A 278 13.40 -14.99 -8.51
CA THR A 278 14.85 -15.07 -8.37
C THR A 278 15.40 -16.34 -9.03
N PRO A 279 16.71 -16.42 -9.31
CA PRO A 279 17.33 -17.67 -9.76
C PRO A 279 17.07 -18.85 -8.81
N ALA A 280 17.09 -18.61 -7.49
CA ALA A 280 16.78 -19.61 -6.47
C ALA A 280 15.32 -20.11 -6.55
N PHE A 281 14.38 -19.22 -6.89
CA PHE A 281 12.99 -19.63 -7.16
C PHE A 281 12.93 -20.57 -8.37
N THR A 282 13.57 -20.18 -9.48
CA THR A 282 13.53 -20.97 -10.72
C THR A 282 14.21 -22.33 -10.58
N GLU A 283 15.32 -22.40 -9.85
CA GLU A 283 16.04 -23.65 -9.55
C GLU A 283 15.21 -24.59 -8.69
N ARG A 284 14.57 -24.06 -7.64
CA ARG A 284 13.68 -24.86 -6.80
C ARG A 284 12.43 -25.31 -7.53
N ALA A 285 11.90 -24.49 -8.45
CA ALA A 285 10.75 -24.84 -9.26
C ALA A 285 11.06 -25.93 -10.29
N ALA A 286 12.28 -25.93 -10.85
CA ALA A 286 12.73 -26.93 -11.82
C ALA A 286 12.72 -28.36 -11.25
N LYS A 287 12.85 -28.52 -9.93
CA LYS A 287 12.78 -29.82 -9.24
C LYS A 287 11.37 -30.44 -9.27
N PHE A 288 10.33 -29.67 -9.57
CA PHE A 288 8.95 -30.15 -9.62
C PHE A 288 8.51 -30.53 -11.03
N ALA A 289 8.78 -29.67 -12.01
CA ALA A 289 8.44 -29.86 -13.41
C ALA A 289 9.16 -28.79 -14.26
N PRO A 290 9.27 -29.00 -15.59
CA PRO A 290 9.86 -27.99 -16.47
C PRO A 290 8.99 -26.72 -16.58
N GLY A 291 9.64 -25.58 -16.74
CA GLY A 291 9.01 -24.31 -17.08
C GLY A 291 7.93 -23.84 -16.08
N ARG A 292 6.79 -23.37 -16.62
CA ARG A 292 5.69 -22.77 -15.84
C ARG A 292 4.94 -23.81 -15.00
N ASP A 293 4.94 -25.08 -15.40
CA ASP A 293 4.28 -26.13 -14.63
C ASP A 293 5.01 -26.38 -13.31
N GLY A 294 6.35 -26.32 -13.32
CA GLY A 294 7.17 -26.34 -12.11
C GLY A 294 6.86 -25.17 -11.18
N TRP A 295 6.61 -23.99 -11.73
CA TRP A 295 6.23 -22.82 -10.94
C TRP A 295 4.88 -23.03 -10.25
N ARG A 296 3.87 -23.54 -10.96
CA ARG A 296 2.55 -23.84 -10.38
C ARG A 296 2.64 -24.89 -9.27
N ALA A 297 3.40 -25.97 -9.49
CA ALA A 297 3.57 -27.03 -8.49
C ALA A 297 4.31 -26.54 -7.23
N LEU A 298 5.38 -25.75 -7.39
CA LEU A 298 6.06 -25.11 -6.26
C LEU A 298 5.13 -24.16 -5.51
N MET A 299 4.39 -23.33 -6.25
CA MET A 299 3.46 -22.35 -5.67
C MET A 299 2.33 -23.02 -4.90
N ALA A 300 1.77 -24.14 -5.36
CA ALA A 300 0.77 -24.89 -4.60
C ALA A 300 1.28 -25.24 -3.18
N LYS A 301 2.50 -25.78 -3.07
CA LYS A 301 3.12 -26.06 -1.77
C LYS A 301 3.36 -24.80 -0.93
N GLN A 302 3.77 -23.70 -1.56
CA GLN A 302 3.97 -22.41 -0.87
C GLN A 302 2.64 -21.83 -0.35
N ILE A 303 1.57 -21.94 -1.12
CA ILE A 303 0.22 -21.48 -0.77
C ILE A 303 -0.31 -22.28 0.42
N ASP A 304 -0.22 -23.61 0.39
CA ASP A 304 -0.69 -24.47 1.49
C ASP A 304 0.07 -24.17 2.79
N ALA A 305 1.41 -24.07 2.71
CA ALA A 305 2.23 -23.69 3.85
C ALA A 305 1.88 -22.28 4.38
N THR A 306 1.47 -21.37 3.49
CA THR A 306 1.06 -20.01 3.85
C THR A 306 -0.29 -20.02 4.55
N MET A 307 -1.27 -20.77 4.05
CA MET A 307 -2.57 -20.93 4.70
C MET A 307 -2.43 -21.49 6.11
N GLN A 308 -1.60 -22.52 6.29
CA GLN A 308 -1.33 -23.07 7.61
C GLN A 308 -0.66 -22.02 8.51
N GLY A 309 0.37 -21.34 8.01
CA GLY A 309 1.05 -20.28 8.77
C GLY A 309 0.13 -19.12 9.18
N LEU A 310 -0.82 -18.72 8.33
CA LEU A 310 -1.81 -17.69 8.66
C LEU A 310 -2.83 -18.16 9.71
N ARG A 311 -3.21 -19.44 9.69
CA ARG A 311 -4.06 -20.06 10.73
C ARG A 311 -3.32 -20.14 12.06
N ASP A 312 -2.04 -20.53 12.03
CA ASP A 312 -1.17 -20.56 13.22
C ASP A 312 -0.94 -19.15 13.79
N ALA A 313 -0.87 -18.14 12.91
CA ALA A 313 -0.86 -16.72 13.26
C ALA A 313 -2.21 -16.18 13.79
N LYS A 314 -3.20 -17.05 13.99
CA LYS A 314 -4.53 -16.72 14.53
C LYS A 314 -5.31 -15.71 13.69
N MET A 315 -5.16 -15.71 12.36
CA MET A 315 -5.91 -14.81 11.45
C MET A 315 -7.38 -15.24 11.22
N GLY A 316 -7.88 -16.20 12.00
CA GLY A 316 -9.24 -16.72 11.94
C GLY A 316 -9.49 -17.58 10.70
N SER A 317 -10.58 -17.31 9.98
CA SER A 317 -10.89 -18.02 8.73
C SER A 317 -9.96 -17.54 7.62
N VAL A 318 -9.19 -18.45 7.04
CA VAL A 318 -8.22 -18.16 5.96
C VAL A 318 -8.61 -18.95 4.71
N SER A 319 -8.80 -18.22 3.60
CA SER A 319 -9.06 -18.77 2.27
C SER A 319 -8.26 -18.01 1.22
N TYR A 320 -7.68 -18.69 0.25
CA TYR A 320 -7.12 -18.03 -0.94
C TYR A 320 -8.23 -17.42 -1.79
N LEU A 321 -7.91 -16.35 -2.52
CA LEU A 321 -8.77 -15.80 -3.55
C LEU A 321 -8.47 -16.47 -4.90
N THR A 322 -9.52 -16.77 -5.66
CA THR A 322 -9.40 -17.15 -7.08
C THR A 322 -9.06 -15.93 -7.93
N ALA A 323 -8.56 -16.12 -9.16
CA ALA A 323 -8.24 -15.00 -10.04
C ALA A 323 -9.44 -14.06 -10.28
N ARG A 324 -10.65 -14.61 -10.42
CA ARG A 324 -11.87 -13.83 -10.56
C ARG A 324 -12.20 -13.01 -9.32
N GLN A 325 -12.04 -13.59 -8.13
CA GLN A 325 -12.28 -12.89 -6.87
C GLN A 325 -11.25 -11.78 -6.63
N THR A 326 -9.99 -12.01 -6.99
CA THR A 326 -8.95 -10.97 -6.92
C THR A 326 -9.23 -9.85 -7.93
N ALA A 327 -9.61 -10.17 -9.17
CA ALA A 327 -10.04 -9.17 -10.15
C ALA A 327 -11.27 -8.38 -9.67
N ALA A 328 -12.25 -9.07 -9.08
CA ALA A 328 -13.42 -8.44 -8.48
C ALA A 328 -13.05 -7.48 -7.34
N LEU A 329 -12.09 -7.86 -6.50
CA LEU A 329 -11.58 -6.98 -5.44
C LEU A 329 -10.88 -5.75 -6.02
N ILE A 330 -10.07 -5.91 -7.08
CA ILE A 330 -9.40 -4.79 -7.77
C ILE A 330 -10.44 -3.84 -8.41
N MET A 331 -11.46 -4.38 -9.08
CA MET A 331 -12.54 -3.60 -9.67
C MET A 331 -13.37 -2.89 -8.61
N HIS A 332 -13.72 -3.58 -7.52
CA HIS A 332 -14.45 -2.97 -6.40
C HIS A 332 -13.65 -1.83 -5.74
N GLN A 333 -12.32 -1.90 -5.75
CA GLN A 333 -11.48 -0.82 -5.25
C GLN A 333 -11.46 0.42 -6.15
N GLN A 334 -11.72 0.26 -7.44
CA GLN A 334 -11.93 1.34 -8.41
C GLN A 334 -13.39 1.84 -8.42
N ASN A 335 -14.35 0.95 -8.27
CA ASN A 335 -15.77 1.29 -8.24
C ASN A 335 -16.45 0.54 -7.08
N PRO A 336 -16.66 1.20 -5.92
CA PRO A 336 -17.32 0.61 -4.77
C PRO A 336 -18.74 0.09 -5.02
N SER A 337 -19.43 0.57 -6.06
CA SER A 337 -20.78 0.09 -6.43
C SER A 337 -20.77 -1.36 -6.91
N ILE A 338 -19.64 -1.86 -7.43
CA ILE A 338 -19.49 -3.27 -7.80
C ILE A 338 -19.38 -4.10 -6.51
N PRO A 339 -20.26 -5.06 -6.21
CA PRO A 339 -20.18 -5.80 -4.95
C PRO A 339 -18.85 -6.56 -4.79
N ILE A 340 -18.30 -6.56 -3.57
CA ILE A 340 -17.03 -7.26 -3.25
C ILE A 340 -17.19 -8.78 -3.10
N ASP A 341 -18.42 -9.26 -2.99
CA ASP A 341 -18.75 -10.63 -2.59
C ASP A 341 -18.67 -11.66 -3.73
N LEU A 342 -18.55 -12.95 -3.38
CA LEU A 342 -18.37 -14.09 -4.29
C LEU A 342 -19.37 -14.19 -5.46
N ARG A 343 -20.57 -13.60 -5.33
CA ARG A 343 -21.62 -13.63 -6.37
C ARG A 343 -21.25 -12.70 -7.54
N SER A 344 -20.65 -11.54 -7.29
CA SER A 344 -20.22 -10.61 -8.36
C SER A 344 -19.05 -11.15 -9.18
N ALA A 345 -18.17 -11.94 -8.55
CA ALA A 345 -17.02 -12.57 -9.21
C ALA A 345 -17.40 -13.55 -10.34
N ARG A 346 -18.67 -13.97 -10.47
CA ARG A 346 -19.12 -14.86 -11.56
C ARG A 346 -19.07 -14.18 -12.93
N HIS A 347 -19.41 -12.90 -12.98
CA HIS A 347 -19.53 -12.11 -14.22
C HIS A 347 -18.23 -11.36 -14.57
N ILE A 348 -17.22 -11.44 -13.71
CA ILE A 348 -15.98 -10.70 -13.87
C ILE A 348 -14.96 -11.54 -14.64
N ASN A 349 -14.49 -10.98 -15.76
CA ASN A 349 -13.39 -11.55 -16.53
C ASN A 349 -12.06 -11.30 -15.77
N PRO A 350 -11.33 -12.34 -15.34
CA PRO A 350 -10.09 -12.16 -14.60
C PRO A 350 -8.99 -11.48 -15.41
N LEU A 351 -9.07 -11.49 -16.75
CA LEU A 351 -8.10 -10.84 -17.63
C LEU A 351 -8.32 -9.34 -17.80
N SER A 352 -9.49 -8.83 -17.39
CA SER A 352 -9.79 -7.40 -17.41
C SER A 352 -9.94 -6.93 -15.97
N VAL A 353 -8.96 -6.16 -15.48
CA VAL A 353 -8.93 -5.67 -14.09
C VAL A 353 -9.09 -4.15 -13.99
N GLY A 354 -9.10 -3.44 -15.11
CA GLY A 354 -9.18 -1.98 -15.16
C GLY A 354 -10.55 -1.48 -15.59
N ILE A 355 -11.01 -0.41 -14.94
CA ILE A 355 -12.17 0.39 -15.36
C ILE A 355 -11.63 1.68 -15.99
N GLY A 356 -12.31 2.22 -17.00
CA GLY A 356 -11.94 3.51 -17.61
C GLY A 356 -11.79 4.59 -16.56
N SER A 357 -10.68 5.34 -16.63
CA SER A 357 -10.35 6.36 -15.64
C SER A 357 -9.47 7.46 -16.20
N HIS A 358 -9.45 8.60 -15.51
CA HIS A 358 -8.53 9.69 -15.77
C HIS A 358 -7.98 10.26 -14.47
N ASP A 359 -6.74 10.75 -14.50
CA ASP A 359 -6.14 11.46 -13.38
C ASP A 359 -6.50 12.96 -13.45
N GLU A 360 -6.75 13.56 -12.29
CA GLU A 360 -6.63 14.99 -12.07
C GLU A 360 -5.42 15.28 -11.16
N TYR A 361 -4.99 16.54 -11.11
CA TYR A 361 -3.99 16.91 -10.10
C TYR A 361 -4.59 16.69 -8.70
N SER A 362 -4.00 15.76 -7.94
CA SER A 362 -4.47 15.30 -6.62
C SER A 362 -5.65 14.33 -6.58
N ALA A 363 -6.17 13.83 -7.71
CA ALA A 363 -7.20 12.78 -7.70
C ALA A 363 -7.04 11.78 -8.84
N HIS A 364 -7.54 10.56 -8.63
CA HIS A 364 -7.77 9.57 -9.68
C HIS A 364 -9.27 9.38 -9.79
N VAL A 365 -9.84 9.63 -10.96
CA VAL A 365 -11.29 9.63 -11.20
C VAL A 365 -11.63 8.44 -12.09
N VAL A 366 -12.48 7.56 -11.59
CA VAL A 366 -12.98 6.40 -12.33
C VAL A 366 -14.36 6.77 -12.85
N ASP A 367 -14.44 7.04 -14.15
CA ASP A 367 -15.63 7.54 -14.87
C ASP A 367 -16.24 6.49 -15.82
N GLY A 368 -15.50 5.44 -16.15
CA GLY A 368 -16.00 4.30 -16.93
C GLY A 368 -16.75 3.25 -16.10
N GLY A 369 -17.12 3.58 -14.86
CA GLY A 369 -17.81 2.67 -13.94
C GLY A 369 -19.32 2.62 -14.20
N TYR A 370 -19.93 1.53 -13.75
CA TYR A 370 -21.37 1.33 -13.78
C TYR A 370 -21.86 0.81 -12.42
N ASP A 371 -23.12 1.03 -12.08
CA ASP A 371 -23.74 0.46 -10.89
C ASP A 371 -24.55 -0.80 -11.24
N PRO A 372 -24.00 -2.02 -11.03
CA PRO A 372 -24.73 -3.25 -11.32
C PRO A 372 -25.86 -3.53 -10.34
N THR A 373 -25.97 -2.82 -9.22
CA THR A 373 -26.99 -3.12 -8.19
C THR A 373 -28.41 -2.75 -8.62
N VAL A 374 -28.52 -1.91 -9.66
CA VAL A 374 -29.80 -1.49 -10.24
C VAL A 374 -30.29 -2.47 -11.32
N LEU A 375 -29.43 -3.37 -11.79
CA LEU A 375 -29.75 -4.35 -12.82
C LEU A 375 -30.50 -5.56 -12.25
N LEU A 376 -31.49 -6.04 -12.99
CA LEU A 376 -32.06 -7.38 -12.78
C LEU A 376 -31.11 -8.44 -13.34
N ASP A 377 -31.24 -9.70 -12.89
CA ASP A 377 -30.32 -10.81 -13.25
C ASP A 377 -30.21 -11.04 -14.79
N ASP A 378 -31.19 -10.59 -15.59
CA ASP A 378 -31.23 -10.71 -17.06
C ASP A 378 -30.95 -9.40 -17.83
N ASP A 379 -30.76 -8.27 -17.13
CA ASP A 379 -30.51 -7.00 -17.80
C ASP A 379 -29.07 -6.94 -18.36
N PRO A 380 -28.88 -6.36 -19.56
CA PRO A 380 -27.54 -6.13 -20.10
C PRO A 380 -26.76 -5.15 -19.20
N ILE A 381 -25.45 -5.35 -19.06
CA ILE A 381 -24.58 -4.49 -18.23
C ILE A 381 -24.64 -3.04 -18.72
N GLU A 382 -24.85 -2.83 -20.01
CA GLU A 382 -24.98 -1.52 -20.65
C GLU A 382 -26.20 -0.72 -20.17
N ALA A 383 -27.19 -1.37 -19.55
CA ALA A 383 -28.34 -0.70 -18.94
C ALA A 383 -28.03 -0.09 -17.57
N ALA A 384 -26.88 -0.40 -16.96
CA ALA A 384 -26.53 0.11 -15.66
C ALA A 384 -26.21 1.62 -15.75
N PRO A 385 -26.67 2.42 -14.78
CA PRO A 385 -26.33 3.83 -14.75
C PRO A 385 -24.81 4.00 -14.59
N ALA A 386 -24.25 4.93 -15.35
CA ALA A 386 -22.85 5.32 -15.21
C ALA A 386 -22.63 5.95 -13.83
N VAL A 387 -21.52 5.58 -13.19
CA VAL A 387 -21.12 6.12 -11.89
C VAL A 387 -19.69 6.63 -11.96
N GLU A 388 -19.46 7.72 -11.25
CA GLU A 388 -18.15 8.33 -11.11
C GLU A 388 -17.67 8.20 -9.66
N TRP A 389 -16.42 7.78 -9.49
CA TRP A 389 -15.79 7.68 -8.17
C TRP A 389 -14.44 8.39 -8.15
N TRP A 390 -14.23 9.18 -7.09
CA TRP A 390 -13.03 9.97 -6.87
C TRP A 390 -12.15 9.29 -5.83
N HIS A 391 -10.87 9.10 -6.17
CA HIS A 391 -9.89 8.47 -5.29
C HIS A 391 -8.71 9.38 -5.02
N ARG A 392 -8.17 9.28 -3.81
CA ARG A 392 -6.91 9.93 -3.44
C ARG A 392 -6.08 9.03 -2.55
N THR A 393 -4.83 8.81 -2.93
CA THR A 393 -3.90 7.94 -2.20
C THR A 393 -2.79 8.74 -1.54
N ALA A 394 -2.58 8.47 -0.26
CA ALA A 394 -1.44 8.93 0.53
C ALA A 394 -0.49 7.78 0.81
N ALA A 395 0.82 8.08 0.83
CA ALA A 395 1.84 7.22 1.40
C ALA A 395 2.21 7.69 2.81
N ILE A 396 2.44 6.73 3.70
CA ILE A 396 2.92 6.94 5.06
C ILE A 396 4.27 6.25 5.15
N HIS A 397 5.33 7.05 5.22
CA HIS A 397 6.69 6.57 5.38
C HIS A 397 7.08 6.56 6.86
N GLY A 398 7.97 5.66 7.25
CA GLY A 398 8.51 5.60 8.61
C GLY A 398 9.21 6.89 9.07
N GLU A 399 9.62 7.76 8.13
CA GLU A 399 10.20 9.08 8.41
C GLU A 399 9.18 10.15 8.81
N ASP A 400 7.93 10.00 8.39
CA ASP A 400 6.84 10.91 8.74
C ASP A 400 6.14 10.48 10.03
N LEU A 401 6.57 9.36 10.63
CA LEU A 401 6.06 8.82 11.88
C LEU A 401 6.93 9.24 13.06
N SER A 402 6.32 9.83 14.09
CA SER A 402 7.02 10.18 15.33
C SER A 402 7.60 8.94 16.02
N ALA A 403 8.81 9.04 16.56
CA ALA A 403 9.45 7.94 17.27
C ALA A 403 8.78 7.76 18.65
N ALA A 404 7.88 6.77 18.78
CA ALA A 404 7.09 6.55 19.98
C ALA A 404 6.79 5.06 20.22
N ALA A 405 6.52 4.72 21.48
CA ALA A 405 6.03 3.40 21.87
C ALA A 405 4.59 3.20 21.40
N ARG A 406 4.33 2.14 20.64
CA ARG A 406 3.03 1.83 20.05
C ARG A 406 2.55 0.44 20.45
N SER A 407 1.25 0.32 20.67
CA SER A 407 0.61 -0.96 20.90
C SER A 407 0.29 -1.66 19.57
N PRO A 408 -0.05 -2.97 19.57
CA PRO A 408 -0.52 -3.65 18.37
C PRO A 408 -1.82 -3.07 17.79
N LEU A 409 -2.55 -2.28 18.58
CA LEU A 409 -3.80 -1.62 18.19
C LEU A 409 -3.58 -0.18 17.73
N TRP A 410 -2.35 0.27 17.50
CA TRP A 410 -2.09 1.67 17.19
C TRP A 410 -2.85 2.15 15.94
N THR A 411 -3.01 1.31 14.91
CA THR A 411 -3.76 1.68 13.69
C THR A 411 -5.28 1.61 13.86
N LEU A 412 -5.79 1.28 15.05
CA LEU A 412 -7.21 1.05 15.25
C LEU A 412 -8.04 2.30 14.92
N ASP A 413 -7.54 3.50 15.22
CA ASP A 413 -8.24 4.75 14.91
C ASP A 413 -8.44 4.97 13.40
N LEU A 414 -7.55 4.43 12.55
CA LEU A 414 -7.78 4.42 11.09
C LEU A 414 -8.92 3.47 10.70
N LEU A 415 -9.20 2.46 11.50
CA LEU A 415 -10.22 1.44 11.23
C LEU A 415 -11.58 1.83 11.82
N ILE A 416 -11.64 2.33 13.05
CA ILE A 416 -12.90 2.59 13.77
C ILE A 416 -13.20 4.06 14.02
N GLY A 417 -12.34 4.97 13.57
CA GLY A 417 -12.42 6.40 13.90
C GLY A 417 -13.84 6.94 13.75
N ARG A 418 -14.38 7.49 14.84
CA ARG A 418 -15.75 8.02 14.94
C ARG A 418 -16.06 9.06 13.87
N ASP A 419 -15.02 9.76 13.41
CA ASP A 419 -15.11 10.84 12.42
C ASP A 419 -14.77 10.37 10.99
N LEU A 420 -14.56 9.06 10.77
CA LEU A 420 -14.20 8.46 9.48
C LEU A 420 -15.34 7.62 8.92
N ASP A 421 -16.37 8.29 8.40
CA ASP A 421 -17.58 7.74 7.79
C ASP A 421 -17.46 7.43 6.28
N PHE A 422 -16.28 7.63 5.71
CA PHE A 422 -16.02 7.44 4.27
C PHE A 422 -15.28 6.14 3.94
N ILE A 423 -15.44 5.68 2.69
CA ILE A 423 -14.76 4.49 2.15
C ILE A 423 -13.26 4.73 2.10
N ARG A 424 -12.52 3.77 2.66
CA ARG A 424 -11.05 3.83 2.67
C ARG A 424 -10.42 2.46 2.63
N SER A 425 -9.27 2.36 1.97
CA SER A 425 -8.45 1.15 1.91
C SER A 425 -7.09 1.46 2.50
N ILE A 426 -6.68 0.69 3.52
CA ILE A 426 -5.41 0.84 4.21
C ILE A 426 -4.57 -0.38 3.88
N SER A 427 -3.37 -0.15 3.35
CA SER A 427 -2.46 -1.20 2.93
C SER A 427 -1.09 -1.00 3.55
N PHE A 428 -0.62 -1.94 4.38
CA PHE A 428 0.78 -1.97 4.81
C PHE A 428 1.54 -2.94 3.94
N HIS A 429 2.56 -2.44 3.26
CA HIS A 429 3.52 -3.26 2.57
C HIS A 429 4.70 -3.47 3.50
N MET A 430 5.13 -4.73 3.65
CA MET A 430 6.23 -5.13 4.51
C MET A 430 7.23 -5.94 3.69
N HIS A 431 8.42 -5.39 3.48
CA HIS A 431 9.57 -6.08 2.93
C HIS A 431 10.33 -6.78 4.06
N LEU A 432 10.46 -8.10 3.95
CA LEU A 432 11.05 -8.94 4.98
C LEU A 432 12.58 -8.98 4.84
N VAL A 433 13.28 -8.45 5.85
CA VAL A 433 14.74 -8.36 5.89
C VAL A 433 15.32 -9.49 6.75
N PRO A 434 16.23 -10.33 6.22
CA PRO A 434 16.86 -11.39 6.99
C PRO A 434 17.58 -10.87 8.24
N ALA A 435 17.55 -11.66 9.32
CA ALA A 435 18.08 -11.27 10.63
C ALA A 435 19.55 -10.81 10.59
N ALA A 436 20.41 -11.43 9.78
CA ALA A 436 21.81 -11.02 9.66
C ALA A 436 21.97 -9.59 9.11
N GLN A 437 21.18 -9.24 8.08
CA GLN A 437 21.20 -7.91 7.48
C GLN A 437 20.59 -6.88 8.44
N ALA A 438 19.46 -7.21 9.06
CA ALA A 438 18.80 -6.36 10.04
C ALA A 438 19.71 -6.03 11.25
N LYS A 439 20.47 -7.01 11.76
CA LYS A 439 21.44 -6.80 12.85
C LYS A 439 22.55 -5.83 12.46
N THR A 440 23.07 -5.95 11.24
CA THR A 440 24.12 -5.04 10.74
C THR A 440 23.59 -3.61 10.62
N GLN A 441 22.40 -3.44 10.05
CA GLN A 441 21.74 -2.12 9.94
C GLN A 441 21.49 -1.52 11.33
N ALA A 442 20.93 -2.29 12.27
CA ALA A 442 20.66 -1.81 13.63
C ALA A 442 21.95 -1.39 14.38
N ARG A 443 23.07 -2.08 14.16
CA ARG A 443 24.38 -1.68 14.72
C ARG A 443 24.86 -0.35 14.12
N GLN A 444 24.74 -0.18 12.82
CA GLN A 444 25.12 1.05 12.13
C GLN A 444 24.27 2.24 12.59
N ASP A 445 22.96 2.03 12.77
CA ASP A 445 22.04 3.05 13.27
C ASP A 445 22.43 3.52 14.68
N VAL A 446 22.70 2.59 15.60
CA VAL A 446 23.13 2.95 16.98
C VAL A 446 24.43 3.74 16.97
N VAL A 447 25.44 3.31 16.21
CA VAL A 447 26.73 4.01 16.13
C VAL A 447 26.55 5.41 15.59
N ARG A 448 25.74 5.55 14.55
CA ARG A 448 25.48 6.82 13.90
C ARG A 448 24.71 7.80 14.79
N ASP A 449 23.67 7.33 15.46
CA ASP A 449 22.86 8.19 16.34
C ASP A 449 23.65 8.59 17.58
N ALA A 450 24.47 7.67 18.12
CA ALA A 450 25.40 7.99 19.20
C ALA A 450 26.44 9.05 18.78
N ALA A 451 26.99 8.93 17.57
CA ALA A 451 27.92 9.93 17.04
C ALA A 451 27.25 11.29 16.81
N ALA A 452 25.99 11.32 16.37
CA ALA A 452 25.24 12.56 16.19
C ALA A 452 24.98 13.28 17.52
N VAL A 453 24.59 12.53 18.56
CA VAL A 453 24.42 13.08 19.93
C VAL A 453 25.75 13.57 20.48
N LEU A 454 26.85 12.82 20.29
CA LEU A 454 28.18 13.23 20.71
C LEU A 454 28.62 14.52 20.01
N ALA A 455 28.44 14.61 18.69
CA ALA A 455 28.78 15.81 17.92
C ALA A 455 27.96 17.04 18.31
N GLN A 456 26.70 16.88 18.75
CA GLN A 456 25.91 17.98 19.30
C GLN A 456 26.46 18.43 20.67
N LYS A 457 26.81 17.47 21.54
CA LYS A 457 27.43 17.75 22.85
C LYS A 457 28.76 18.49 22.70
N GLU A 458 29.62 18.05 21.79
CA GLU A 458 30.91 18.71 21.51
C GLU A 458 30.76 20.14 21.00
N LYS A 459 29.67 20.43 20.28
CA LYS A 459 29.34 21.78 19.80
C LYS A 459 28.70 22.68 20.87
N GLY A 460 28.52 22.19 22.09
CA GLY A 460 27.84 22.92 23.17
C GLY A 460 26.35 23.19 22.89
N ALA A 461 25.75 22.49 21.93
CA ALA A 461 24.34 22.63 21.60
C ALA A 461 23.49 21.84 22.60
N LEU A 462 22.31 22.36 22.94
CA LEU A 462 21.30 21.60 23.68
C LEU A 462 20.90 20.39 22.84
N ILE A 463 20.92 19.21 23.45
CA ILE A 463 20.53 17.96 22.81
C ILE A 463 19.02 18.01 22.59
N SER A 464 18.57 17.78 21.36
CA SER A 464 17.14 17.74 21.10
C SER A 464 16.52 16.43 21.59
N ASP A 465 15.31 16.50 22.15
CA ASP A 465 14.51 15.33 22.55
C ASP A 465 14.34 14.32 21.40
N GLU A 466 14.27 14.82 20.16
CA GLU A 466 14.23 13.99 18.95
C GLU A 466 15.52 13.15 18.79
N SER A 467 16.69 13.74 19.01
CA SER A 467 17.98 13.04 18.86
C SER A 467 18.14 11.94 19.93
N GLU A 468 17.71 12.21 21.16
CA GLU A 468 17.71 11.20 22.24
C GLU A 468 16.69 10.10 21.99
N GLY A 469 15.49 10.47 21.51
CA GLY A 469 14.44 9.52 21.14
C GLY A 469 14.89 8.56 20.04
N LEU A 470 15.57 9.06 19.02
CA LEU A 470 16.12 8.24 17.93
C LEU A 470 17.20 7.27 18.42
N LEU A 471 18.14 7.74 19.26
CA LEU A 471 19.17 6.87 19.85
C LEU A 471 18.55 5.78 20.73
N SER A 472 17.56 6.13 21.55
CA SER A 472 16.83 5.18 22.40
C SER A 472 16.10 4.12 21.56
N ALA A 473 15.44 4.54 20.47
CA ALA A 473 14.77 3.63 19.54
C ALA A 473 15.77 2.69 18.85
N ALA A 474 16.92 3.20 18.38
CA ALA A 474 17.96 2.40 17.75
C ALA A 474 18.56 1.35 18.72
N GLN A 475 18.81 1.74 19.98
CA GLN A 475 19.30 0.83 21.01
C GLN A 475 18.30 -0.29 21.31
N ARG A 476 17.00 0.02 21.36
CA ARG A 476 15.93 -0.98 21.54
C ARG A 476 15.83 -1.93 20.35
N ARG A 477 15.88 -1.42 19.12
CA ARG A 477 15.90 -2.27 17.91
C ARG A 477 17.09 -3.24 17.93
N ARG A 478 18.26 -2.78 18.39
CA ARG A 478 19.44 -3.64 18.57
C ARG A 478 19.20 -4.74 19.62
N GLN A 479 18.51 -4.40 20.73
CA GLN A 479 18.14 -5.37 21.77
C GLN A 479 17.11 -6.39 21.27
N ASP A 480 16.09 -5.95 20.52
CA ASP A 480 15.10 -6.84 19.89
C ASP A 480 15.78 -7.80 18.90
N LEU A 481 16.81 -7.35 18.18
CA LEU A 481 17.60 -8.18 17.26
C LEU A 481 18.78 -8.90 17.95
N ALA A 482 18.77 -9.05 19.27
CA ALA A 482 19.81 -9.80 19.99
C ALA A 482 19.91 -11.27 19.53
N ALA A 483 21.05 -11.91 19.79
CA ALA A 483 21.18 -13.35 19.55
C ALA A 483 20.15 -14.12 20.39
N GLY A 484 19.50 -15.13 19.79
CA GLY A 484 18.46 -15.93 20.46
C GLY A 484 17.05 -15.33 20.47
N SER A 485 16.84 -14.10 19.98
CA SER A 485 15.49 -13.48 19.96
C SER A 485 14.58 -13.99 18.84
N HIS A 486 15.15 -14.64 17.82
CA HIS A 486 14.45 -15.09 16.60
C HIS A 486 13.69 -13.98 15.86
N HIS A 487 14.01 -12.71 16.12
CA HIS A 487 13.45 -11.57 15.40
C HIS A 487 14.21 -11.27 14.10
N HIS A 488 13.48 -10.79 13.11
CA HIS A 488 13.97 -10.39 11.79
C HIS A 488 13.63 -8.92 11.54
N GLY A 489 14.23 -8.31 10.53
CA GLY A 489 13.93 -6.94 10.15
C GLY A 489 12.73 -6.86 9.21
N VAL A 490 12.04 -5.71 9.22
CA VAL A 490 10.99 -5.38 8.27
C VAL A 490 11.18 -3.94 7.84
N SER A 491 11.22 -3.69 6.53
CA SER A 491 11.06 -2.36 5.95
C SER A 491 9.61 -2.21 5.49
N TRP A 492 8.97 -1.09 5.78
CA TRP A 492 7.55 -0.94 5.53
C TRP A 492 7.17 0.45 5.01
N VAL A 493 6.07 0.48 4.26
CA VAL A 493 5.36 1.69 3.86
C VAL A 493 3.88 1.39 3.95
N ALA A 494 3.08 2.33 4.44
CA ALA A 494 1.64 2.21 4.40
C ALA A 494 1.06 3.12 3.33
N TYR A 495 -0.02 2.69 2.70
CA TYR A 495 -0.80 3.49 1.78
C TYR A 495 -2.23 3.54 2.26
N VAL A 496 -2.84 4.71 2.15
CA VAL A 496 -4.27 4.92 2.44
C VAL A 496 -4.90 5.54 1.22
N THR A 497 -5.88 4.84 0.63
CA THR A 497 -6.70 5.37 -0.45
C THR A 497 -8.07 5.72 0.11
N VAL A 498 -8.44 6.98 0.00
CA VAL A 498 -9.78 7.51 0.29
C VAL A 498 -10.60 7.46 -0.99
N THR A 499 -11.86 7.08 -0.90
CA THR A 499 -12.80 7.02 -2.04
C THR A 499 -14.09 7.75 -1.69
N ALA A 500 -14.55 8.62 -2.59
CA ALA A 500 -15.76 9.42 -2.40
C ALA A 500 -16.47 9.63 -3.75
N PRO A 501 -17.80 9.89 -3.77
CA PRO A 501 -18.56 10.06 -5.01
C PRO A 501 -18.28 11.41 -5.68
N THR A 502 -17.92 12.44 -4.90
CA THR A 502 -17.64 13.77 -5.43
C THR A 502 -16.27 14.29 -5.00
N ARG A 503 -15.76 15.26 -5.76
CA ARG A 503 -14.53 15.98 -5.43
C ARG A 503 -14.59 16.71 -4.08
N ALA A 504 -15.74 17.29 -3.74
CA ALA A 504 -15.92 18.02 -2.48
C ALA A 504 -15.83 17.07 -1.29
N ASP A 505 -16.51 15.93 -1.37
CA ASP A 505 -16.48 14.89 -0.35
C ASP A 505 -15.08 14.29 -0.20
N LEU A 506 -14.37 14.08 -1.32
CA LEU A 506 -12.98 13.61 -1.31
C LEU A 506 -12.06 14.60 -0.57
N ALA A 507 -12.26 15.90 -0.77
CA ALA A 507 -11.46 16.93 -0.10
C ALA A 507 -11.76 16.98 1.41
N GLN A 508 -13.02 16.83 1.82
CA GLN A 508 -13.41 16.74 3.23
C GLN A 508 -12.82 15.48 3.89
N ALA A 509 -13.02 14.32 3.28
CA ALA A 509 -12.51 13.04 3.77
C ALA A 509 -10.98 13.03 3.90
N SER A 510 -10.27 13.67 2.95
CA SER A 510 -8.82 13.84 3.02
C SER A 510 -8.38 14.64 4.26
N ARG A 511 -9.08 15.74 4.59
CA ARG A 511 -8.76 16.58 5.75
C ARG A 511 -9.07 15.87 7.07
N GLN A 512 -10.19 15.14 7.13
CA GLN A 512 -10.54 14.31 8.29
C GLN A 512 -9.47 13.24 8.52
N LEU A 513 -9.01 12.57 7.47
CA LEU A 513 -7.93 11.59 7.56
C LEU A 513 -6.62 12.20 8.06
N GLU A 514 -6.23 13.37 7.54
CA GLU A 514 -5.04 14.11 8.02
C GLU A 514 -5.16 14.44 9.51
N SER A 515 -6.31 14.92 9.95
CA SER A 515 -6.55 15.27 11.35
C SER A 515 -6.45 14.07 12.28
N VAL A 516 -7.03 12.91 11.92
CA VAL A 516 -6.91 11.68 12.70
C VAL A 516 -5.47 11.16 12.73
N CYS A 517 -4.76 11.25 11.61
CA CYS A 517 -3.36 10.85 11.50
C CYS A 517 -2.43 11.67 12.43
N ASP A 518 -2.61 12.98 12.45
CA ASP A 518 -1.81 13.89 13.27
C ASP A 518 -2.11 13.74 14.77
N THR A 519 -3.40 13.73 15.14
CA THR A 519 -3.83 13.76 16.54
C THR A 519 -3.79 12.41 17.25
N GLY A 520 -4.17 11.32 16.57
CA GLY A 520 -4.31 10.00 17.20
C GLY A 520 -3.12 9.06 17.02
N LEU A 521 -2.42 9.14 15.89
CA LEU A 521 -1.46 8.12 15.45
C LEU A 521 0.01 8.57 15.53
N GLY A 522 0.23 9.88 15.72
CA GLY A 522 1.56 10.49 15.65
C GLY A 522 2.16 10.39 14.25
N ILE A 523 1.32 10.40 13.22
CA ILE A 523 1.73 10.51 11.82
C ILE A 523 1.75 11.99 11.49
N ASN A 524 2.94 12.58 11.46
CA ASN A 524 3.13 14.02 11.31
C ASN A 524 2.72 14.52 9.91
N ARG A 525 2.73 13.63 8.90
CA ARG A 525 2.44 13.99 7.51
C ARG A 525 1.99 12.78 6.68
N LEU A 526 1.03 13.03 5.80
CA LEU A 526 0.66 12.14 4.70
C LEU A 526 1.31 12.63 3.40
N ASP A 527 2.13 11.80 2.73
CA ASP A 527 2.64 12.14 1.40
C ASP A 527 1.62 11.78 0.32
N TRP A 528 0.78 12.74 -0.02
CA TRP A 528 -0.17 12.62 -1.12
C TRP A 528 0.54 12.44 -2.46
N GLN A 529 0.18 11.38 -3.18
CA GLN A 529 0.77 11.02 -4.47
C GLN A 529 0.17 11.84 -5.62
N ASP A 530 0.05 13.16 -5.46
CA ASP A 530 -0.75 14.07 -6.31
C ASP A 530 -0.45 14.01 -7.81
N SER A 531 0.77 13.63 -8.19
CA SER A 531 1.18 13.52 -9.61
C SER A 531 1.00 12.13 -10.22
N PHE A 532 0.68 11.11 -9.41
CA PHE A 532 0.56 9.70 -9.83
C PHE A 532 -0.56 8.96 -9.07
N GLN A 533 -1.75 9.55 -9.01
CA GLN A 533 -2.86 8.99 -8.21
C GLN A 533 -3.38 7.65 -8.77
N SER A 534 -3.50 7.50 -10.10
CA SER A 534 -3.82 6.23 -10.77
C SER A 534 -2.88 5.09 -10.36
N ALA A 535 -1.57 5.32 -10.49
CA ALA A 535 -0.54 4.34 -10.11
C ALA A 535 -0.54 4.09 -8.59
N ALA A 536 -0.72 5.15 -7.79
CA ALA A 536 -0.75 5.05 -6.34
C ALA A 536 -1.97 4.26 -5.84
N SER A 537 -3.14 4.38 -6.48
CA SER A 537 -4.32 3.59 -6.16
C SER A 537 -4.03 2.09 -6.22
N GLY A 538 -3.17 1.67 -7.17
CA GLY A 538 -2.64 0.32 -7.29
C GLY A 538 -1.93 -0.24 -6.06
N THR A 539 -1.34 0.62 -5.24
CA THR A 539 -0.67 0.20 -3.99
C THR A 539 -1.66 -0.26 -2.92
N THR A 540 -2.94 0.06 -3.09
CA THR A 540 -4.00 -0.48 -2.23
C THR A 540 -4.71 -1.68 -2.83
N TRP A 541 -4.31 -2.13 -4.03
CA TRP A 541 -4.85 -3.34 -4.65
C TRP A 541 -4.20 -4.62 -4.12
N PRO A 542 -4.88 -5.78 -4.16
CA PRO A 542 -4.39 -7.06 -3.65
C PRO A 542 -3.31 -7.71 -4.55
N ILE A 543 -2.26 -6.95 -4.90
CA ILE A 543 -1.22 -7.33 -5.88
C ILE A 543 0.20 -7.25 -5.33
N GLY A 544 0.39 -6.83 -4.07
CA GLY A 544 1.69 -6.81 -3.41
C GLY A 544 2.72 -5.85 -4.01
N ARG A 545 2.25 -4.75 -4.64
CA ARG A 545 3.08 -3.73 -5.29
C ARG A 545 3.15 -2.44 -4.46
N GLY A 546 4.33 -1.81 -4.39
CA GLY A 546 4.46 -0.46 -3.81
C GLY A 546 5.73 -0.26 -2.99
N LEU A 547 6.41 -1.33 -2.61
CA LEU A 547 7.72 -1.23 -1.97
C LEU A 547 8.84 -1.30 -2.99
N ARG A 548 9.72 -0.30 -2.96
CA ARG A 548 11.03 -0.44 -3.58
C ARG A 548 11.87 -1.38 -2.69
N PRO A 549 12.44 -2.47 -3.23
CA PRO A 549 13.30 -3.34 -2.43
C PRO A 549 14.44 -2.51 -1.84
N ASP A 550 14.76 -2.76 -0.57
CA ASP A 550 15.93 -2.15 0.04
C ASP A 550 17.16 -2.54 -0.79
N THR A 551 17.87 -1.54 -1.32
CA THR A 551 19.11 -1.81 -2.03
C THR A 551 20.07 -2.46 -1.06
N SER A 552 20.39 -3.74 -1.28
CA SER A 552 21.40 -4.45 -0.52
C SER A 552 22.66 -3.58 -0.45
N THR A 553 23.12 -3.33 0.78
CA THR A 553 24.34 -2.56 1.01
C THR A 553 25.51 -3.26 0.32
N ALA A 554 26.54 -2.51 -0.09
CA ALA A 554 27.70 -3.10 -0.75
C ALA A 554 28.29 -4.27 0.08
N GLY A 555 28.32 -4.12 1.41
CA GLY A 555 28.71 -5.19 2.33
C GLY A 555 27.78 -6.40 2.32
N ALA A 556 26.45 -6.21 2.23
CA ALA A 556 25.51 -7.33 2.12
C ALA A 556 25.66 -8.07 0.78
N ARG A 557 25.97 -7.37 -0.33
CA ARG A 557 26.26 -8.01 -1.62
C ARG A 557 27.53 -8.84 -1.57
N VAL A 558 28.59 -8.31 -0.98
CA VAL A 558 29.86 -9.03 -0.79
C VAL A 558 29.65 -10.25 0.12
N MET A 559 28.92 -10.11 1.23
CA MET A 559 28.61 -11.24 2.11
C MET A 559 27.74 -12.30 1.43
N ASN A 560 26.75 -11.91 0.61
CA ASN A 560 25.95 -12.86 -0.17
C ASN A 560 26.77 -13.55 -1.27
N LEU A 561 27.77 -12.86 -1.83
CA LEU A 561 28.69 -13.42 -2.81
C LEU A 561 29.68 -14.41 -2.16
N ILE A 562 30.16 -14.08 -0.96
CA ILE A 562 31.10 -14.90 -0.17
C ILE A 562 30.40 -16.09 0.49
N ALA A 563 29.14 -15.95 0.91
CA ALA A 563 28.37 -17.03 1.52
C ALA A 563 28.12 -18.23 0.58
N GLY A 564 28.40 -18.07 -0.72
CA GLY A 564 28.25 -19.13 -1.71
C GLY A 564 26.80 -19.56 -1.93
N ARG A 565 26.59 -20.46 -2.90
CA ARG A 565 25.39 -21.29 -2.98
C ARG A 565 25.61 -22.44 -2.00
N GLY A 566 24.90 -22.43 -0.88
CA GLY A 566 25.27 -23.22 0.30
C GLY A 566 25.28 -24.74 0.08
N ASP A 567 26.11 -25.43 0.87
CA ASP A 567 26.34 -26.90 0.87
C ASP A 567 25.08 -27.77 1.04
N LYS A 568 23.91 -27.18 1.36
CA LYS A 568 22.64 -27.92 1.41
C LYS A 568 22.12 -28.35 0.03
N GLU A 569 22.68 -27.82 -1.05
CA GLU A 569 22.43 -28.32 -2.42
C GLU A 569 23.32 -29.51 -2.80
N ALA A 570 24.39 -29.80 -2.06
CA ALA A 570 25.23 -30.98 -2.32
C ALA A 570 24.51 -32.32 -2.03
N LEU A 571 23.33 -32.26 -1.40
CA LEU A 571 22.47 -33.40 -1.10
C LEU A 571 21.15 -33.41 -1.90
N SER A 572 21.00 -32.54 -2.92
CA SER A 572 19.74 -32.39 -3.66
C SER A 572 19.84 -32.74 -5.14
#